data_AF-A0AAW2BPY7-F1
#
_entry.id   AF-A0AAW2BPY7-F1
#
_cell.length_a   1.000
_cell.length_b   1.000
_cell.length_c   1.000
_cell.angle_alpha   90.00
_cell.angle_beta   90.00
_cell.angle_gamma   90.00
#
_symmetry.space_group_name_H-M   'P 1'
#
loop_
_entity.id
_entity.type
_entity.pdbx_description
1 polymer ?
#
loop_
_entity_poly.entity_id
_entity_poly.type
_entity_poly.pdbx_seq_one_letter_code
_entity_poly.pdbx_strand_id
1 'polypeptide(L)'
;MATDGNKEVYPLRFSIVESEIRETWGWFMACLLTYVMDQTNLCIISDRHHGIQSYFDGTTRGYLQPPLTLHQYCLCHLVSNVNTNFNSVALKNLVWKVATTNQVRKFENTMDCIKNVNRAAYDYLKEIDQEKWTLVHDHGHRYGAMTTNLSECFNGVLKGARSLPITTMVKFTFYKGQVWCKYAYDKFEANQEKAKLYMVRRMSTQYHLYTVDTQSSLLNTGGGAHTHRVSLMDMTCMCGKWEANKIPCSHLIAVCAKHNHDATEYMDHFYHVKEWYHSYEPIFQPLKDRLEWLEPEERRTVMPNPRLI
;
A
#
# COMPACT_ATOMS: atom_id res chain seq x y z
N MET A 1 7.76 3.92 4.58
CA MET A 1 6.75 2.91 4.95
C MET A 1 7.47 1.62 5.30
N ALA A 2 6.88 0.75 6.12
CA ALA A 2 7.38 -0.59 6.42
C ALA A 2 6.29 -1.64 6.21
N THR A 3 6.68 -2.91 6.21
CA THR A 3 5.79 -4.05 5.99
C THR A 3 5.81 -4.96 7.22
N ASP A 4 4.64 -5.37 7.68
CA ASP A 4 4.51 -6.29 8.82
C ASP A 4 4.50 -7.77 8.37
N GLY A 5 4.34 -8.69 9.35
CA GLY A 5 4.26 -10.13 9.08
C GLY A 5 3.07 -10.56 8.20
N ASN A 6 2.05 -9.71 8.06
CA ASN A 6 0.88 -9.93 7.22
C ASN A 6 1.02 -9.33 5.81
N LYS A 7 2.20 -8.76 5.49
CA LYS A 7 2.47 -8.02 4.26
C LYS A 7 1.66 -6.73 4.14
N GLU A 8 1.12 -6.22 5.24
CA GLU A 8 0.44 -4.93 5.28
C GLU A 8 1.47 -3.81 5.42
N VAL A 9 1.18 -2.65 4.81
CA VAL A 9 2.13 -1.53 4.76
C VAL A 9 1.66 -0.41 5.67
N TYR A 10 2.54 0.07 6.54
CA TYR A 10 2.25 1.14 7.49
C TYR A 10 3.32 2.25 7.47
N PRO A 11 2.96 3.50 7.83
CA PRO A 11 3.93 4.57 8.00
C PRO A 11 4.86 4.28 9.18
N LEU A 12 6.12 4.00 8.90
CA LEU A 12 7.15 3.81 9.93
C LEU A 12 7.71 5.15 10.43
N ARG A 13 8.06 6.03 9.48
CA ARG A 13 8.62 7.35 9.73
C ARG A 13 8.42 8.22 8.50
N PHE A 14 8.28 9.52 8.71
CA PHE A 14 8.36 10.52 7.64
C PHE A 14 9.32 11.65 8.06
N SER A 15 9.77 12.41 7.08
CA SER A 15 10.51 13.65 7.28
C SER A 15 10.14 14.65 6.21
N ILE A 16 10.20 15.92 6.54
CA ILE A 16 10.10 17.01 5.58
C ILE A 16 11.51 17.56 5.41
N VAL A 17 11.98 17.54 4.16
CA VAL A 17 13.33 17.96 3.78
C VAL A 17 13.23 18.91 2.60
N GLU A 18 14.22 19.80 2.46
CA GLU A 18 14.25 20.78 1.38
C GLU A 18 14.41 20.10 -0.01
N SER A 19 15.16 19.01 -0.07
CA SER A 19 15.41 18.26 -1.30
C SER A 19 15.78 16.80 -1.03
N GLU A 20 15.58 15.92 -2.02
CA GLU A 20 15.91 14.49 -1.95
C GLU A 20 17.37 14.23 -2.38
N ILE A 21 18.32 14.78 -1.62
CA ILE A 21 19.76 14.67 -1.86
C ILE A 21 20.43 13.68 -0.91
N ARG A 22 21.70 13.34 -1.16
CA ARG A 22 22.46 12.36 -0.37
C ARG A 22 22.48 12.71 1.12
N GLU A 23 22.64 13.99 1.44
CA GLU A 23 22.74 14.51 2.80
C GLU A 23 21.43 14.34 3.57
N THR A 24 20.29 14.63 2.93
CA THR A 24 18.97 14.52 3.56
C THR A 24 18.55 13.07 3.74
N TRP A 25 18.86 12.20 2.77
CA TRP A 25 18.70 10.74 2.94
C TRP A 25 19.60 10.20 4.05
N GLY A 26 20.84 10.68 4.13
CA GLY A 26 21.75 10.25 5.17
C GLY A 26 21.34 10.65 6.58
N TRP A 27 20.81 11.87 6.73
CA TRP A 27 20.19 12.29 7.98
C TRP A 27 18.94 11.47 8.31
N PHE A 28 18.04 11.26 7.35
CA PHE A 28 16.82 10.47 7.56
C PHE A 28 17.12 9.04 8.02
N MET A 29 18.06 8.36 7.35
CA MET A 29 18.46 7.00 7.68
C MET A 29 19.15 6.92 9.05
N ALA A 30 19.98 7.91 9.38
CA ALA A 30 20.57 8.02 10.72
C ALA A 30 19.47 8.07 11.78
N CYS A 31 18.51 8.97 11.62
CA CYS A 31 17.43 9.11 12.57
C CYS A 31 16.55 7.86 12.65
N LEU A 32 16.23 7.23 11.51
CA LEU A 32 15.47 5.98 11.46
C LEU A 32 16.12 4.89 12.32
N LEU A 33 17.44 4.71 12.16
CA LEU A 33 18.18 3.67 12.87
C LEU A 33 18.55 4.01 14.32
N THR A 34 18.59 5.28 14.69
CA THR A 34 18.84 5.69 16.08
C THR A 34 17.58 5.62 16.93
N TYR A 35 16.43 6.00 16.37
CA TYR A 35 15.23 6.27 17.18
C TYR A 35 14.06 5.32 16.93
N VAL A 36 14.11 4.48 15.90
CA VAL A 36 12.96 3.65 15.50
C VAL A 36 13.28 2.16 15.44
N MET A 37 14.53 1.77 15.16
CA MET A 37 14.86 0.36 14.90
C MET A 37 16.13 -0.10 15.63
N ASP A 38 16.10 -1.35 16.09
CA ASP A 38 17.14 -1.96 16.93
C ASP A 38 18.33 -2.53 16.12
N GLN A 39 18.61 -1.95 14.94
CA GLN A 39 19.80 -2.18 14.11
C GLN A 39 20.13 -3.60 13.64
N THR A 40 19.15 -4.48 13.37
CA THR A 40 19.45 -5.81 12.81
C THR A 40 18.56 -6.21 11.62
N ASN A 41 19.21 -6.69 10.55
CA ASN A 41 18.63 -7.36 9.38
C ASN A 41 17.57 -6.55 8.61
N LEU A 42 17.89 -5.31 8.26
CA LEU A 42 16.98 -4.43 7.54
C LEU A 42 17.09 -4.61 6.02
N CYS A 43 15.96 -4.83 5.34
CA CYS A 43 15.88 -4.75 3.89
C CYS A 43 15.16 -3.46 3.48
N ILE A 44 15.89 -2.51 2.88
CA ILE A 44 15.34 -1.25 2.37
C ILE A 44 15.08 -1.39 0.88
N ILE A 45 13.81 -1.27 0.48
CA ILE A 45 13.41 -1.19 -0.92
C ILE A 45 13.10 0.27 -1.26
N SER A 46 13.79 0.83 -2.26
CA SER A 46 13.54 2.18 -2.74
C SER A 46 13.41 2.23 -4.25
N ASP A 47 12.97 3.37 -4.77
CA ASP A 47 13.24 3.73 -6.17
C ASP A 47 14.75 3.86 -6.44
N ARG A 48 15.08 4.19 -7.70
CA ARG A 48 16.45 4.44 -8.15
C ARG A 48 16.77 5.94 -8.24
N HIS A 49 16.24 6.75 -7.34
CA HIS A 49 16.57 8.17 -7.27
C HIS A 49 18.06 8.35 -6.95
N HIS A 50 18.73 9.27 -7.66
CA HIS A 50 20.18 9.46 -7.58
C HIS A 50 20.66 9.78 -6.16
N GLY A 51 19.88 10.55 -5.39
CA GLY A 51 20.20 10.88 -4.00
C GLY A 51 20.25 9.66 -3.07
N ILE A 52 19.36 8.68 -3.30
CA ILE A 52 19.32 7.44 -2.52
C ILE A 52 20.47 6.52 -2.91
N GLN A 53 20.69 6.34 -4.22
CA GLN A 53 21.78 5.50 -4.73
C GLN A 53 23.13 6.03 -4.26
N SER A 54 23.39 7.33 -4.44
CA SER A 54 24.63 7.98 -4.00
C SER A 54 24.86 7.86 -2.48
N TYR A 55 23.78 7.81 -1.69
CA TYR A 55 23.88 7.55 -0.27
C TYR A 55 24.33 6.12 0.05
N PHE A 56 23.63 5.10 -0.47
CA PHE A 56 23.95 3.71 -0.19
C PHE A 56 25.28 3.27 -0.79
N ASP A 57 25.63 3.76 -1.97
CA ASP A 57 26.90 3.42 -2.62
C ASP A 57 28.10 4.12 -1.93
N GLY A 58 27.86 5.25 -1.28
CA GLY A 58 28.91 6.07 -0.64
C GLY A 58 28.93 6.06 0.89
N THR A 59 28.08 5.27 1.55
CA THR A 59 28.03 5.24 3.03
C THR A 59 29.15 4.37 3.59
N THR A 60 29.89 4.89 4.57
CA THR A 60 30.91 4.14 5.34
C THR A 60 30.37 3.65 6.68
N ARG A 61 29.08 3.85 6.94
CA ARG A 61 28.41 3.44 8.18
C ARG A 61 28.14 1.94 8.11
N GLY A 62 28.94 1.13 8.81
CA GLY A 62 28.86 -0.33 8.74
C GLY A 62 27.48 -0.93 9.05
N TYR A 63 26.67 -0.27 9.89
CA TYR A 63 25.30 -0.71 10.19
C TYR A 63 24.30 -0.52 9.03
N LEU A 64 24.64 0.30 8.03
CA LEU A 64 23.89 0.51 6.79
C LEU A 64 24.46 -0.29 5.61
N GLN A 65 25.39 -1.19 5.89
CA GLN A 65 26.01 -2.08 4.91
C GLN A 65 25.60 -3.53 5.18
N PRO A 66 25.73 -4.42 4.18
CA PRO A 66 25.56 -5.85 4.40
C PRO A 66 26.50 -6.35 5.52
N PRO A 67 26.06 -7.29 6.38
CA PRO A 67 24.75 -7.96 6.36
C PRO A 67 23.64 -7.24 7.14
N LEU A 68 23.94 -6.12 7.82
CA LEU A 68 23.01 -5.46 8.75
C LEU A 68 21.88 -4.72 8.02
N THR A 69 22.20 -4.07 6.90
CA THR A 69 21.23 -3.44 6.02
C THR A 69 21.50 -3.81 4.58
N LEU A 70 20.46 -4.21 3.86
CA LEU A 70 20.49 -4.50 2.44
C LEU A 70 19.65 -3.46 1.70
N HIS A 71 20.25 -2.85 0.68
CA HIS A 71 19.57 -1.90 -0.18
C HIS A 71 19.18 -2.54 -1.51
N GLN A 72 17.91 -2.40 -1.84
CA GLN A 72 17.24 -3.18 -2.84
C GLN A 72 16.37 -2.27 -3.73
N TYR A 73 16.32 -2.52 -5.04
CA TYR A 73 15.58 -1.68 -5.98
C TYR A 73 14.14 -2.13 -6.16
N CYS A 74 13.22 -1.18 -6.15
CA CYS A 74 11.83 -1.40 -6.51
C CYS A 74 11.72 -1.82 -7.99
N LEU A 75 11.10 -2.97 -8.22
CA LEU A 75 10.92 -3.54 -9.56
C LEU A 75 10.06 -2.63 -10.46
N CYS A 76 9.03 -1.97 -9.93
CA CYS A 76 8.20 -1.05 -10.71
C CYS A 76 9.02 0.09 -11.31
N HIS A 77 9.93 0.66 -10.53
CA HIS A 77 10.81 1.72 -11.01
C HIS A 77 11.85 1.19 -11.99
N LEU A 78 12.41 0.00 -11.75
CA LEU A 78 13.32 -0.63 -12.71
C LEU A 78 12.64 -0.88 -14.07
N VAL A 79 11.43 -1.42 -14.05
CA VAL A 79 10.64 -1.69 -15.27
C VAL A 79 10.20 -0.40 -15.95
N SER A 80 9.89 0.63 -15.17
CA SER A 80 9.62 1.98 -15.70
C SER A 80 10.85 2.55 -16.41
N ASN A 81 12.04 2.47 -15.80
CA ASN A 81 13.29 2.91 -16.41
C ASN A 81 13.62 2.16 -17.71
N VAL A 82 13.44 0.83 -17.73
CA VAL A 82 13.58 0.02 -18.95
C VAL A 82 12.61 0.51 -20.02
N ASN A 83 11.38 0.82 -19.67
CA ASN A 83 10.43 1.33 -20.65
C ASN A 83 10.76 2.74 -21.14
N THR A 84 11.25 3.61 -20.27
CA THR A 84 11.70 4.95 -20.68
C THR A 84 12.89 4.85 -21.64
N ASN A 85 13.83 3.94 -21.40
CA ASN A 85 15.04 3.79 -22.21
C ASN A 85 14.80 3.04 -23.53
N PHE A 86 13.91 2.04 -23.55
CA PHE A 86 13.76 1.12 -24.68
C PHE A 86 12.35 1.10 -25.30
N ASN A 87 11.38 1.78 -24.68
CA ASN A 87 9.99 1.94 -25.13
C ASN A 87 9.33 0.65 -25.67
N SER A 88 9.42 -0.45 -24.91
CA SER A 88 8.94 -1.76 -25.34
C SER A 88 8.14 -2.47 -24.24
N VAL A 89 6.87 -2.75 -24.55
CA VAL A 89 5.96 -3.52 -23.68
C VAL A 89 6.44 -4.97 -23.52
N ALA A 90 6.99 -5.56 -24.58
CA ALA A 90 7.56 -6.91 -24.52
C ALA A 90 8.73 -6.97 -23.53
N LEU A 91 9.63 -5.97 -23.56
CA LEU A 91 10.74 -5.88 -22.61
C LEU A 91 10.24 -5.66 -21.18
N LYS A 92 9.25 -4.78 -20.95
CA LYS A 92 8.64 -4.62 -19.62
C LYS A 92 8.17 -5.94 -19.04
N ASN A 93 7.43 -6.73 -19.82
CA ASN A 93 6.89 -8.01 -19.38
C ASN A 93 7.99 -9.05 -19.11
N LEU A 94 9.03 -9.09 -19.95
CA LEU A 94 10.18 -9.97 -19.75
C LEU A 94 10.99 -9.58 -18.51
N VAL A 95 11.22 -8.29 -18.27
CA VAL A 95 11.93 -7.80 -17.08
C VAL A 95 11.13 -8.09 -15.81
N TRP A 96 9.81 -7.93 -15.84
CA TRP A 96 8.97 -8.33 -14.72
C TRP A 96 9.07 -9.83 -14.43
N LYS A 97 9.02 -10.65 -15.48
CA LYS A 97 9.11 -12.11 -15.39
C LYS A 97 10.46 -12.57 -14.85
N VAL A 98 11.57 -11.99 -15.33
CA VAL A 98 12.91 -12.40 -14.93
C VAL A 98 13.21 -11.98 -13.49
N ALA A 99 12.77 -10.79 -13.07
CA ALA A 99 12.97 -10.30 -11.71
C ALA A 99 12.19 -11.08 -10.65
N THR A 100 11.00 -11.59 -10.98
CA THR A 100 10.10 -12.30 -10.03
C THR A 100 10.29 -13.81 -10.00
N THR A 101 11.21 -14.35 -10.80
CA THR A 101 11.46 -15.79 -10.82
C THR A 101 12.25 -16.25 -9.60
N ASN A 102 12.00 -17.47 -9.15
CA ASN A 102 12.66 -18.11 -8.01
C ASN A 102 13.59 -19.26 -8.42
N GLN A 103 13.86 -19.44 -9.71
CA GLN A 103 14.69 -20.53 -10.24
C GLN A 103 15.74 -19.98 -11.20
N VAL A 104 17.01 -20.30 -10.95
CA VAL A 104 18.15 -19.84 -11.77
C VAL A 104 17.95 -20.21 -13.24
N ARG A 105 17.52 -21.44 -13.53
CA ARG A 105 17.23 -21.89 -14.90
C ARG A 105 16.19 -20.99 -15.61
N LYS A 106 15.14 -20.56 -14.91
CA LYS A 106 14.10 -19.69 -15.48
C LYS A 106 14.61 -18.26 -15.64
N PHE A 107 15.47 -17.81 -14.73
CA PHE A 107 16.16 -16.53 -14.80
C PHE A 107 17.02 -16.45 -16.07
N GLU A 108 17.95 -17.40 -16.23
CA GLU A 108 18.86 -17.47 -17.38
C GLU A 108 18.10 -17.53 -18.70
N ASN A 109 17.12 -18.44 -18.82
CA ASN A 109 16.29 -18.54 -20.01
C ASN A 109 15.57 -17.22 -20.35
N THR A 110 15.08 -16.51 -19.34
CA THR A 110 14.37 -15.23 -19.57
C THR A 110 15.35 -14.10 -19.89
N MET A 111 16.55 -14.09 -19.30
CA MET A 111 17.64 -13.18 -19.66
C MET A 111 18.07 -13.38 -21.12
N ASP A 112 18.16 -14.63 -21.59
CA ASP A 112 18.44 -14.93 -23.00
C ASP A 112 17.32 -14.48 -23.93
N CYS A 113 16.05 -14.62 -23.52
CA CYS A 113 14.93 -14.03 -24.26
C CYS A 113 15.07 -12.51 -24.37
N ILE A 114 15.42 -11.82 -23.28
CA ILE A 114 15.65 -10.37 -23.28
C ILE A 114 16.78 -10.02 -24.25
N LYS A 115 17.89 -10.75 -24.21
CA LYS A 115 19.05 -10.57 -25.10
C LYS A 115 18.69 -10.71 -26.57
N ASN A 116 17.84 -11.67 -26.91
CA ASN A 116 17.36 -11.90 -28.27
C ASN A 116 16.38 -10.81 -28.75
N VAL A 117 15.55 -10.28 -27.85
CA VAL A 117 14.62 -9.17 -28.16
C VAL A 117 15.37 -7.85 -28.28
N ASN A 118 16.29 -7.56 -27.36
CA ASN A 118 17.08 -6.34 -27.34
C ASN A 118 18.38 -6.53 -26.54
N ARG A 119 19.50 -6.56 -27.27
CA ARG A 119 20.85 -6.71 -26.69
C ARG A 119 21.20 -5.59 -25.71
N ALA A 120 20.89 -4.33 -26.05
CA ALA A 120 21.20 -3.18 -25.20
C ALA A 120 20.42 -3.20 -23.87
N ALA A 121 19.18 -3.68 -23.88
CA ALA A 121 18.40 -3.88 -22.66
C ALA A 121 18.99 -4.99 -21.77
N TYR A 122 19.48 -6.07 -22.38
CA TYR A 122 20.21 -7.11 -21.65
C TYR A 122 21.49 -6.57 -21.02
N ASP A 123 22.31 -5.82 -21.77
CA ASP A 123 23.55 -5.25 -21.27
C ASP A 123 23.27 -4.26 -20.12
N TYR A 124 22.26 -3.39 -20.28
CA TYR A 124 21.79 -2.49 -19.22
C TYR A 124 21.40 -3.22 -17.92
N LEU A 125 20.67 -4.34 -18.01
CA LEU A 125 20.26 -5.10 -16.83
C LEU A 125 21.43 -5.83 -16.18
N LYS A 126 22.44 -6.22 -16.97
CA LYS A 126 23.64 -6.91 -16.49
C LYS A 126 24.57 -5.98 -15.70
N GLU A 127 24.58 -4.69 -16.01
CA GLU A 127 25.32 -3.67 -15.25
C GLU A 127 24.75 -3.44 -13.84
N ILE A 128 23.48 -3.79 -13.63
CA ILE A 128 22.81 -3.66 -12.34
C ILE A 128 23.07 -4.94 -11.54
N ASP A 129 23.62 -4.79 -10.35
CA ASP A 129 23.79 -5.88 -9.38
C ASP A 129 22.50 -6.70 -9.23
N GLN A 130 22.57 -7.97 -9.60
CA GLN A 130 21.42 -8.87 -9.68
C GLN A 130 20.77 -9.14 -8.33
N GLU A 131 21.54 -9.06 -7.24
CA GLU A 131 20.99 -9.16 -5.88
C GLU A 131 20.04 -8.00 -5.58
N LYS A 132 20.25 -6.82 -6.18
CA LYS A 132 19.43 -5.62 -5.93
C LYS A 132 18.05 -5.67 -6.56
N TRP A 133 17.79 -6.53 -7.55
CA TRP A 133 16.55 -6.45 -8.33
C TRP A 133 15.89 -7.77 -8.69
N THR A 134 16.51 -8.91 -8.36
CA THR A 134 15.98 -10.24 -8.69
C THR A 134 15.66 -11.02 -7.43
N LEU A 135 14.53 -11.74 -7.44
CA LEU A 135 14.11 -12.60 -6.33
C LEU A 135 15.01 -13.84 -6.18
N VAL A 136 15.52 -14.38 -7.29
CA VAL A 136 16.35 -15.59 -7.24
C VAL A 136 17.72 -15.35 -6.60
N HIS A 137 18.23 -14.12 -6.62
CA HIS A 137 19.51 -13.73 -6.02
C HIS A 137 19.35 -12.92 -4.72
N ASP A 138 18.13 -12.69 -4.21
CA ASP A 138 17.92 -11.85 -3.02
C ASP A 138 18.18 -12.57 -1.68
N HIS A 139 18.48 -13.88 -1.71
CA HIS A 139 18.68 -14.74 -0.55
C HIS A 139 17.54 -14.72 0.50
N GLY A 140 16.32 -14.38 0.08
CA GLY A 140 15.13 -14.32 0.94
C GLY A 140 14.99 -13.04 1.76
N HIS A 141 15.93 -12.10 1.66
CA HIS A 141 15.96 -10.90 2.52
C HIS A 141 14.74 -9.98 2.34
N ARG A 142 14.08 -10.04 1.19
CA ARG A 142 12.93 -9.18 0.85
C ARG A 142 11.60 -9.83 1.24
N TYR A 143 11.59 -11.09 1.72
CA TYR A 143 10.37 -11.87 1.98
C TYR A 143 9.38 -11.88 0.79
N GLY A 144 9.90 -11.80 -0.43
CA GLY A 144 9.12 -11.73 -1.68
C GLY A 144 8.57 -10.34 -2.04
N ALA A 145 8.88 -9.29 -1.27
CA ALA A 145 8.51 -7.93 -1.60
C ALA A 145 9.40 -7.37 -2.73
N MET A 146 8.81 -7.15 -3.90
CA MET A 146 9.52 -6.65 -5.09
C MET A 146 9.24 -5.17 -5.39
N THR A 147 8.18 -4.58 -4.83
CA THR A 147 7.67 -3.27 -5.26
C THR A 147 7.31 -2.35 -4.09
N THR A 148 7.36 -1.04 -4.32
CA THR A 148 6.93 0.03 -3.40
C THR A 148 5.50 0.53 -3.68
N ASN A 149 4.70 -0.19 -4.47
CA ASN A 149 3.39 0.26 -4.98
C ASN A 149 2.45 0.83 -3.90
N LEU A 150 2.39 0.24 -2.70
CA LEU A 150 1.53 0.77 -1.62
C LEU A 150 2.04 2.12 -1.07
N SER A 151 3.36 2.31 -0.99
CA SER A 151 3.94 3.62 -0.61
C SER A 151 3.77 4.68 -1.71
N GLU A 152 3.74 4.29 -2.98
CA GLU A 152 3.48 5.21 -4.10
C GLU A 152 2.01 5.63 -4.17
N CYS A 153 1.07 4.71 -3.90
CA CYS A 153 -0.34 5.05 -3.70
C CYS A 153 -0.52 6.08 -2.58
N PHE A 154 0.24 5.94 -1.49
CA PHE A 154 0.26 6.90 -0.38
C PHE A 154 0.81 8.27 -0.82
N ASN A 155 1.90 8.29 -1.61
CA ASN A 155 2.40 9.52 -2.23
C ASN A 155 1.37 10.20 -3.14
N GLY A 156 0.56 9.41 -3.85
CA GLY A 156 -0.57 9.91 -4.65
C GLY A 156 -1.64 10.62 -3.81
N VAL A 157 -1.98 10.07 -2.64
CA VAL A 157 -2.87 10.72 -1.65
C VAL A 157 -2.26 12.02 -1.13
N LEU A 158 -0.95 12.05 -0.91
CA LEU A 158 -0.26 13.24 -0.41
C LEU A 158 -0.06 14.34 -1.46
N LYS A 159 -0.10 14.03 -2.77
CA LYS A 159 0.00 15.04 -3.83
C LYS A 159 -1.05 16.15 -3.69
N GLY A 160 -2.27 15.80 -3.27
CA GLY A 160 -3.35 16.78 -3.02
C GLY A 160 -3.18 17.57 -1.71
N ALA A 161 -2.35 17.09 -0.79
CA ALA A 161 -2.11 17.73 0.51
C ALA A 161 -0.88 18.65 0.52
N ARG A 162 -0.07 18.67 -0.57
CA ARG A 162 1.18 19.46 -0.66
C ARG A 162 1.00 20.97 -0.54
N SER A 163 -0.20 21.48 -0.77
CA SER A 163 -0.53 22.91 -0.64
C SER A 163 -1.06 23.28 0.75
N LEU A 164 -1.11 22.33 1.70
CA LEU A 164 -1.61 22.55 3.05
C LEU A 164 -0.47 22.89 4.02
N PRO A 165 -0.75 23.59 5.15
CA PRO A 165 0.23 23.79 6.21
C PRO A 165 0.88 22.47 6.65
N ILE A 166 2.17 22.51 7.03
CA ILE A 166 2.94 21.32 7.43
C ILE A 166 2.21 20.50 8.50
N THR A 167 1.63 21.16 9.50
CA THR A 167 0.83 20.52 10.55
C THR A 167 -0.41 19.82 9.99
N THR A 168 -1.01 20.34 8.94
CA THR A 168 -2.13 19.74 8.22
C THR A 168 -1.69 18.58 7.34
N MET A 169 -0.53 18.65 6.66
CA MET A 169 0.05 17.49 5.94
C MET A 169 0.32 16.32 6.89
N VAL A 170 0.91 16.59 8.06
CA VAL A 170 1.15 15.59 9.10
C VAL A 170 -0.18 15.05 9.64
N LYS A 171 -1.14 15.92 9.97
CA LYS A 171 -2.49 15.46 10.36
C LYS A 171 -3.18 14.65 9.24
N PHE A 172 -2.96 14.95 7.97
CA PHE A 172 -3.51 14.21 6.83
C PHE A 172 -2.87 12.82 6.64
N THR A 173 -1.62 12.64 7.08
CA THR A 173 -0.99 11.31 7.17
C THR A 173 -1.54 10.46 8.32
N PHE A 174 -2.14 11.08 9.34
CA PHE A 174 -2.62 10.43 10.56
C PHE A 174 -4.15 10.27 10.63
N TYR A 175 -4.94 11.10 9.94
CA TYR A 175 -6.40 11.10 10.06
C TYR A 175 -7.08 10.78 8.73
N LYS A 176 -7.76 9.63 8.66
CA LYS A 176 -8.91 9.44 7.77
C LYS A 176 -10.16 9.17 8.61
N GLY A 177 -10.88 10.25 8.90
CA GLY A 177 -12.20 10.20 9.52
C GLY A 177 -13.32 10.03 8.49
N GLN A 178 -14.04 8.91 8.59
CA GLN A 178 -15.39 8.66 8.08
C GLN A 178 -16.02 7.72 9.09
N VAL A 179 -17.28 7.90 9.51
CA VAL A 179 -18.00 7.11 10.56
C VAL A 179 -17.74 5.59 10.50
N TRP A 180 -17.47 5.10 9.29
CA TRP A 180 -16.95 3.77 8.97
C TRP A 180 -15.61 3.87 8.24
N CYS A 181 -14.67 2.94 8.46
CA CYS A 181 -13.41 2.91 7.71
C CYS A 181 -13.67 2.98 6.19
N LYS A 182 -12.91 3.80 5.44
CA LYS A 182 -13.12 4.02 4.00
C LYS A 182 -13.29 2.74 3.18
N TYR A 183 -12.53 1.70 3.50
CA TYR A 183 -12.66 0.38 2.86
C TYR A 183 -14.07 -0.21 3.02
N ALA A 184 -14.62 -0.16 4.22
CA ALA A 184 -15.93 -0.71 4.52
C ALA A 184 -17.05 0.08 3.84
N TYR A 185 -16.92 1.41 3.81
CA TYR A 185 -17.89 2.32 3.19
C TYR A 185 -17.89 2.23 1.65
N ASP A 186 -16.72 2.29 1.00
CA ASP A 186 -16.60 2.16 -0.47
C ASP A 186 -17.19 0.80 -0.94
N LYS A 187 -16.99 -0.27 -0.15
CA LYS A 187 -17.53 -1.61 -0.42
C LYS A 187 -19.05 -1.68 -0.19
N PHE A 188 -19.56 -0.97 0.80
CA PHE A 188 -20.99 -0.84 1.06
C PHE A 188 -21.70 -0.12 -0.09
N GLU A 189 -21.19 1.04 -0.54
CA GLU A 189 -21.76 1.81 -1.67
C GLU A 189 -21.82 0.97 -2.96
N ALA A 190 -20.72 0.27 -3.28
CA ALA A 190 -20.68 -0.61 -4.46
C ALA A 190 -21.69 -1.77 -4.37
N ASN A 191 -22.00 -2.25 -3.16
CA ASN A 191 -23.03 -3.27 -2.96
C ASN A 191 -24.44 -2.68 -2.98
N GLN A 192 -24.62 -1.44 -2.53
CA GLN A 192 -25.89 -0.73 -2.53
C GLN A 192 -26.37 -0.46 -3.97
N GLU A 193 -25.48 -0.07 -4.88
CA GLU A 193 -25.81 0.10 -6.29
C GLU A 193 -26.30 -1.22 -6.93
N LYS A 194 -25.68 -2.35 -6.56
CA LYS A 194 -26.10 -3.68 -7.04
C LYS A 194 -27.46 -4.10 -6.48
N ALA A 195 -27.75 -3.74 -5.23
CA ALA A 195 -28.96 -4.12 -4.51
C ALA A 195 -30.25 -3.57 -5.15
N LYS A 196 -30.17 -2.41 -5.82
CA LYS A 196 -31.32 -1.73 -6.47
C LYS A 196 -32.01 -2.59 -7.53
N LEU A 197 -31.31 -3.57 -8.10
CA LEU A 197 -31.79 -4.41 -9.20
C LEU A 197 -32.36 -5.75 -8.73
N TYR A 198 -32.45 -5.99 -7.41
CA TYR A 198 -32.81 -7.29 -6.87
C TYR A 198 -34.28 -7.37 -6.44
N MET A 199 -34.86 -8.55 -6.62
CA MET A 199 -36.22 -8.83 -6.16
C MET A 199 -36.16 -9.63 -4.87
N VAL A 200 -36.74 -9.09 -3.80
CA VAL A 200 -36.76 -9.74 -2.47
C VAL A 200 -38.12 -10.38 -2.21
N ARG A 201 -38.15 -11.62 -1.71
CA ARG A 201 -39.34 -12.32 -1.25
C ARG A 201 -39.15 -12.79 0.19
N ARG A 202 -40.13 -12.52 1.05
CA ARG A 202 -40.11 -12.95 2.44
C ARG A 202 -40.58 -14.39 2.54
N MET A 203 -39.79 -15.25 3.20
CA MET A 203 -40.13 -16.66 3.44
C MET A 203 -40.74 -16.87 4.82
N SER A 204 -40.22 -16.19 5.85
CA SER A 204 -40.77 -16.24 7.20
C SER A 204 -40.58 -14.91 7.92
N THR A 205 -41.67 -14.36 8.45
CA THR A 205 -41.63 -13.16 9.29
C THR A 205 -41.02 -13.47 10.66
N GLN A 206 -41.35 -14.62 11.26
CA GLN A 206 -40.87 -14.99 12.61
C GLN A 206 -39.34 -15.16 12.65
N TYR A 207 -38.76 -15.73 11.60
CA TYR A 207 -37.33 -16.01 11.52
C TYR A 207 -36.54 -14.98 10.68
N HIS A 208 -37.18 -13.87 10.28
CA HIS A 208 -36.57 -12.84 9.41
C HIS A 208 -35.81 -13.44 8.21
N LEU A 209 -36.46 -14.38 7.53
CA LEU A 209 -35.89 -15.18 6.45
C LEU A 209 -36.42 -14.73 5.09
N TYR A 210 -35.50 -14.51 4.15
CA TYR A 210 -35.79 -13.95 2.84
C TYR A 210 -35.07 -14.70 1.73
N THR A 211 -35.62 -14.60 0.52
CA THR A 211 -34.96 -14.97 -0.74
C THR A 211 -34.77 -13.73 -1.59
N VAL A 212 -33.62 -13.64 -2.25
CA VAL A 212 -33.24 -12.52 -3.10
C VAL A 212 -32.89 -13.06 -4.47
N ASP A 213 -33.66 -12.68 -5.47
CA ASP A 213 -33.46 -13.05 -6.87
C ASP A 213 -32.65 -11.96 -7.57
N THR A 214 -31.53 -12.36 -8.16
CA THR A 214 -30.63 -11.48 -8.92
C THR A 214 -31.02 -11.46 -10.39
N GLN A 215 -31.03 -10.29 -11.02
CA GLN A 215 -31.29 -10.19 -12.47
C GLN A 215 -30.05 -10.58 -13.28
N SER A 216 -30.28 -11.18 -14.45
CA SER A 216 -29.23 -11.45 -15.44
C SER A 216 -28.77 -10.13 -16.06
N SER A 217 -27.50 -9.76 -15.84
CA SER A 217 -26.87 -8.66 -16.56
C SER A 217 -26.20 -9.21 -17.82
N LEU A 218 -26.58 -8.69 -18.99
CA LEU A 218 -25.98 -9.04 -20.30
C LEU A 218 -24.48 -8.72 -20.40
N LEU A 219 -23.91 -8.01 -19.41
CA LEU A 219 -22.52 -7.53 -19.40
C LEU A 219 -21.58 -8.37 -18.52
N ASN A 220 -22.08 -9.34 -17.74
CA ASN A 220 -21.25 -10.17 -16.86
C ASN A 220 -21.18 -11.61 -17.39
N THR A 221 -19.99 -12.04 -17.80
CA THR A 221 -19.68 -13.39 -18.32
C THR A 221 -19.72 -14.52 -17.27
N GLY A 222 -20.33 -14.28 -16.10
CA GLY A 222 -20.48 -15.28 -15.04
C GLY A 222 -21.86 -15.23 -14.40
N GLY A 223 -22.76 -16.08 -14.90
CA GLY A 223 -23.98 -16.54 -14.20
C GLY A 223 -24.91 -15.46 -13.65
N GLY A 224 -25.84 -14.98 -14.47
CA GLY A 224 -27.03 -14.27 -14.00
C GLY A 224 -28.15 -15.23 -13.55
N ALA A 225 -29.11 -14.73 -12.77
CA ALA A 225 -30.31 -15.46 -12.28
C ALA A 225 -30.06 -16.49 -11.16
N HIS A 226 -29.51 -16.03 -10.04
CA HIS A 226 -29.39 -16.83 -8.81
C HIS A 226 -30.32 -16.32 -7.71
N THR A 227 -30.91 -17.27 -6.98
CA THR A 227 -31.69 -17.02 -5.76
C THR A 227 -30.80 -17.26 -4.55
N HIS A 228 -30.67 -16.25 -3.69
CA HIS A 228 -29.91 -16.34 -2.44
C HIS A 228 -30.83 -16.27 -1.23
N ARG A 229 -30.65 -17.16 -0.26
CA ARG A 229 -31.29 -17.06 1.04
C ARG A 229 -30.52 -16.09 1.94
N VAL A 230 -31.26 -15.23 2.65
CA VAL A 230 -30.74 -14.23 3.59
C VAL A 230 -31.52 -14.34 4.90
N SER A 231 -30.82 -14.44 6.03
CA SER A 231 -31.40 -14.35 7.38
C SER A 231 -30.88 -13.07 8.04
N LEU A 232 -31.77 -12.14 8.38
CA LEU A 232 -31.38 -10.95 9.16
C LEU A 232 -31.16 -11.29 10.64
N MET A 233 -31.90 -12.28 11.16
CA MET A 233 -31.80 -12.72 12.56
C MET A 233 -30.47 -13.41 12.85
N ASP A 234 -30.05 -14.32 11.96
CA ASP A 234 -28.78 -15.04 12.11
C ASP A 234 -27.59 -14.26 11.53
N MET A 235 -27.88 -13.12 10.89
CA MET A 235 -26.94 -12.37 10.06
C MET A 235 -26.20 -13.27 9.07
N THR A 236 -26.91 -13.96 8.19
CA THR A 236 -26.28 -14.85 7.20
C THR A 236 -26.79 -14.63 5.79
N CYS A 237 -25.95 -14.93 4.81
CA CYS A 237 -26.35 -14.96 3.41
C CYS A 237 -25.69 -16.14 2.70
N MET A 238 -26.43 -16.86 1.84
CA MET A 238 -25.87 -17.94 1.02
C MET A 238 -24.71 -17.51 0.11
N CYS A 239 -24.53 -16.21 -0.15
CA CYS A 239 -23.35 -15.75 -0.87
C CYS A 239 -22.06 -15.75 -0.03
N GLY A 240 -22.15 -15.96 1.30
CA GLY A 240 -21.05 -16.02 2.26
C GLY A 240 -20.32 -14.70 2.50
N LYS A 241 -20.71 -13.63 1.80
CA LYS A 241 -19.95 -12.36 1.78
C LYS A 241 -20.07 -11.60 3.08
N TRP A 242 -21.18 -11.68 3.80
CA TRP A 242 -21.31 -11.00 5.08
C TRP A 242 -20.45 -11.69 6.13
N GLU A 243 -20.48 -13.01 6.20
CA GLU A 243 -19.69 -13.82 7.14
C GLU A 243 -18.18 -13.60 6.93
N ALA A 244 -17.75 -13.51 5.67
CA ALA A 244 -16.36 -13.30 5.29
C ALA A 244 -15.86 -11.87 5.50
N ASN A 245 -16.71 -10.85 5.31
CA ASN A 245 -16.26 -9.45 5.30
C ASN A 245 -16.80 -8.63 6.46
N LYS A 246 -17.81 -9.14 7.18
CA LYS A 246 -18.53 -8.44 8.24
C LYS A 246 -19.13 -7.10 7.78
N ILE A 247 -19.41 -7.02 6.48
CA ILE A 247 -20.00 -5.90 5.75
C ILE A 247 -21.21 -6.43 4.97
N PRO A 248 -22.37 -5.75 5.02
CA PRO A 248 -23.57 -6.09 4.26
C PRO A 248 -23.28 -6.36 2.77
N CYS A 249 -23.68 -7.54 2.31
CA CYS A 249 -23.66 -7.87 0.89
C CYS A 249 -24.86 -7.23 0.17
N SER A 250 -24.80 -7.16 -1.16
CA SER A 250 -25.88 -6.57 -1.97
C SER A 250 -27.25 -7.25 -1.75
N HIS A 251 -27.29 -8.55 -1.41
CA HIS A 251 -28.53 -9.25 -1.09
C HIS A 251 -29.13 -8.80 0.25
N LEU A 252 -28.28 -8.69 1.29
CA LEU A 252 -28.71 -8.23 2.62
C LEU A 252 -29.18 -6.76 2.54
N ILE A 253 -28.44 -5.91 1.82
CA ILE A 253 -28.83 -4.51 1.59
C ILE A 253 -30.19 -4.42 0.87
N ALA A 254 -30.45 -5.27 -0.12
CA ALA A 254 -31.75 -5.29 -0.81
C ALA A 254 -32.91 -5.65 0.13
N VAL A 255 -32.69 -6.60 1.06
CA VAL A 255 -33.69 -6.98 2.08
C VAL A 255 -33.96 -5.82 3.03
N CYS A 256 -32.89 -5.16 3.53
CA CYS A 256 -33.00 -4.00 4.42
C CYS A 256 -33.77 -2.86 3.75
N ALA A 257 -33.42 -2.52 2.51
CA ALA A 257 -34.09 -1.47 1.73
C ALA A 257 -35.58 -1.75 1.51
N LYS A 258 -35.98 -3.00 1.25
CA LYS A 258 -37.40 -3.36 1.07
C LYS A 258 -38.22 -3.26 2.36
N HIS A 259 -37.58 -3.38 3.51
CA HIS A 259 -38.25 -3.42 4.81
C HIS A 259 -37.92 -2.23 5.71
N ASN A 260 -37.36 -1.16 5.12
CA ASN A 260 -37.00 0.08 5.82
C ASN A 260 -36.10 -0.14 7.04
N HIS A 261 -35.20 -1.12 6.95
CA HIS A 261 -34.12 -1.27 7.93
C HIS A 261 -32.90 -0.51 7.43
N ASP A 262 -32.17 0.12 8.35
CA ASP A 262 -30.86 0.68 8.02
C ASP A 262 -29.86 -0.47 7.84
N ALA A 263 -29.36 -0.63 6.62
CA ALA A 263 -28.39 -1.67 6.31
C ALA A 263 -27.03 -1.43 6.98
N THR A 264 -26.71 -0.20 7.38
CA THR A 264 -25.44 0.14 8.05
C THR A 264 -25.38 -0.40 9.47
N GLU A 265 -26.51 -0.63 10.14
CA GLU A 265 -26.58 -1.28 11.46
C GLU A 265 -26.08 -2.74 11.45
N TYR A 266 -26.00 -3.35 10.27
CA TYR A 266 -25.51 -4.72 10.07
C TYR A 266 -24.02 -4.77 9.68
N MET A 267 -23.32 -3.63 9.72
CA MET A 267 -21.86 -3.58 9.68
C MET A 267 -21.31 -3.87 11.08
N ASP A 268 -20.25 -4.66 11.16
CA ASP A 268 -19.69 -5.07 12.44
C ASP A 268 -19.05 -3.90 13.21
N HIS A 269 -19.14 -3.96 14.54
CA HIS A 269 -18.73 -2.88 15.42
C HIS A 269 -17.24 -2.50 15.26
N PHE A 270 -16.38 -3.44 14.82
CA PHE A 270 -14.96 -3.19 14.58
C PHE A 270 -14.69 -2.22 13.43
N TYR A 271 -15.67 -1.96 12.56
CA TYR A 271 -15.55 -0.95 11.50
C TYR A 271 -15.99 0.45 11.95
N HIS A 272 -16.50 0.62 13.17
CA HIS A 272 -16.83 1.93 13.70
C HIS A 272 -15.57 2.73 13.95
N VAL A 273 -15.66 4.02 13.62
CA VAL A 273 -14.62 5.01 13.94
C VAL A 273 -14.27 5.07 15.43
N LYS A 274 -15.20 4.77 16.31
CA LYS A 274 -14.95 4.78 17.76
C LYS A 274 -13.94 3.71 18.17
N GLU A 275 -14.08 2.48 17.67
CA GLU A 275 -13.13 1.40 17.95
C GLU A 275 -11.79 1.61 17.21
N TRP A 276 -11.86 2.24 16.02
CA TRP A 276 -10.67 2.78 15.36
C TRP A 276 -9.96 3.83 16.24
N TYR A 277 -10.67 4.80 16.83
CA TYR A 277 -10.10 5.81 17.72
C TYR A 277 -9.54 5.21 19.02
N HIS A 278 -10.21 4.23 19.63
CA HIS A 278 -9.69 3.52 20.81
C HIS A 278 -8.35 2.82 20.50
N SER A 279 -8.17 2.36 19.27
CA SER A 279 -6.89 1.79 18.81
C SER A 279 -5.75 2.82 18.79
N TYR A 280 -6.04 4.13 18.85
CA TYR A 280 -5.09 5.25 18.92
C TYR A 280 -5.24 6.09 20.21
N GLU A 281 -5.94 5.60 21.23
CA GLU A 281 -6.14 6.30 22.51
C GLU A 281 -4.82 6.68 23.25
N PRO A 282 -3.69 5.94 23.12
CA PRO A 282 -2.42 6.37 23.69
C PRO A 282 -1.95 7.73 23.12
N ILE A 283 -1.84 8.74 23.99
CA ILE A 283 -1.50 10.13 23.63
C ILE A 283 0.00 10.32 23.44
N PHE A 284 0.41 10.80 22.27
CA PHE A 284 1.71 11.46 22.11
C PHE A 284 1.63 12.89 22.64
N GLN A 285 2.49 13.24 23.59
CA GLN A 285 2.53 14.57 24.17
C GLN A 285 2.90 15.63 23.10
N PRO A 286 2.24 16.79 23.08
CA PRO A 286 2.60 17.88 22.17
C PRO A 286 4.07 18.25 22.33
N LEU A 287 4.72 18.59 21.21
CA LEU A 287 5.98 19.32 21.29
C LEU A 287 5.71 20.61 22.08
N LYS A 288 6.59 20.92 23.04
CA LYS A 288 6.49 22.12 23.88
C LYS A 288 6.53 23.39 23.02
N ASP A 289 6.30 24.56 23.62
CA ASP A 289 6.52 25.82 22.91
C ASP A 289 7.96 25.89 22.37
N ARG A 290 8.19 26.60 21.25
CA ARG A 290 9.53 26.75 20.67
C ARG A 290 10.54 27.30 21.67
N LEU A 291 10.10 28.14 22.61
CA LEU A 291 10.91 28.69 23.70
C LEU A 291 11.31 27.64 24.75
N GLU A 292 10.59 26.52 24.81
CA GLU A 292 10.85 25.40 25.70
C GLU A 292 11.57 24.24 25.00
N TRP A 293 11.89 24.38 23.72
CA TRP A 293 12.70 23.40 23.01
C TRP A 293 14.12 23.49 23.55
N LEU A 294 14.70 22.33 23.89
CA LEU A 294 16.12 22.27 24.17
C LEU A 294 16.86 22.77 22.94
N GLU A 295 17.78 23.72 23.14
CA GLU A 295 18.65 24.18 22.07
C GLU A 295 19.43 22.97 21.54
N PRO A 296 19.28 22.62 20.25
CA PRO A 296 20.04 21.52 19.71
C PRO A 296 21.52 21.91 19.76
N GLU A 297 22.37 20.98 20.21
CA GLU A 297 23.83 21.16 20.26
C GLU A 297 24.41 21.54 18.87
N GLU A 298 23.67 21.24 17.79
CA GLU A 298 23.99 21.62 16.42
C GLU A 298 22.75 22.26 15.74
N ARG A 299 22.78 23.59 15.52
CA ARG A 299 21.77 24.30 14.73
C ARG A 299 22.17 24.32 13.25
N ARG A 300 21.42 23.63 12.39
CA ARG A 300 21.52 23.79 10.92
C ARG A 300 20.48 24.78 10.43
N THR A 301 20.93 25.95 9.99
CA THR A 301 20.05 26.96 9.37
C THR A 301 19.75 26.54 7.94
N VAL A 302 18.49 26.22 7.65
CA VAL A 302 18.01 25.99 6.28
C VAL A 302 17.60 27.34 5.69
N MET A 303 18.36 27.83 4.70
CA MET A 303 18.06 29.07 3.99
C MET A 303 17.36 28.73 2.68
N PRO A 304 16.25 29.41 2.32
CA PRO A 304 15.58 29.15 1.05
C PRO A 304 16.53 29.45 -0.11
N ASN A 305 16.60 28.54 -1.08
CA ASN A 305 17.44 28.69 -2.26
C ASN A 305 17.03 29.95 -3.06
N PRO A 306 17.87 30.99 -3.13
CA PRO A 306 17.52 32.26 -3.76
C PRO A 306 17.39 32.18 -5.29
N ARG A 307 17.73 31.03 -5.90
CA ARG A 307 17.55 30.78 -7.34
C ARG A 307 16.18 30.20 -7.70
N LEU A 308 15.34 29.89 -6.71
CA LEU A 308 13.99 29.36 -6.88
C LEU A 308 12.91 30.40 -6.55
N ILE A 309 13.31 31.68 -6.44
CA ILE A 309 12.46 32.86 -6.21
C ILE A 309 12.55 33.75 -7.45
#